data_AF-A0A379TA28-F1
#
_entry.id   AF-A0A379TA28-F1
#
_cell.length_a   1.000
_cell.length_b   1.000
_cell.length_c   1.000
_cell.angle_alpha   90.00
_cell.angle_beta   90.00
_cell.angle_gamma   90.00
#
_symmetry.space_group_name_H-M   'P 1'
#
loop_
_entity.id
_entity.type
_entity.pdbx_description
1 polymer ?
#
loop_
_entity_poly.entity_id
_entity_poly.type
_entity_poly.pdbx_seq_one_letter_code
_entity_poly.pdbx_strand_id
1 'polypeptide(L)'
;MLFEATLVAIWAFLCGIDKYDVALNIHRPLITGPIVGLIMGDMEVGLIAGATLELAWLGLVPNAGAQPPDVTMGTIAAVAFAVMTGQSPEVAMGVGMPIAVLMQMIVIGFFAMTAFTMGKADRCAEQADTAGISRLLVGTLITRSMLYFIIAFVTVYFGEHAAAWIDENTPTVLLEGLGIGGEDGTGNRFCYVVEDHVVERSGRGVLYRFRDDYLSEAANYGRGNSGRIHCPSVLLL
;
A
#
# COMPACT_ATOMS: atom_id res chain seq x y z
N MET A 1 -10.55 -10.83 -19.41
CA MET A 1 -9.39 -10.64 -18.50
C MET A 1 -8.20 -9.91 -19.13
N LEU A 2 -7.79 -10.20 -20.38
CA LEU A 2 -6.65 -9.47 -20.99
C LEU A 2 -6.93 -7.97 -21.20
N PHE A 3 -8.16 -7.61 -21.57
CA PHE A 3 -8.55 -6.22 -21.82
C PHE A 3 -8.58 -5.40 -20.51
N GLU A 4 -9.21 -5.96 -19.49
CA GLU A 4 -9.35 -5.42 -18.14
C GLU A 4 -7.96 -5.27 -17.49
N ALA A 5 -7.10 -6.31 -17.58
CA ALA A 5 -5.73 -6.26 -17.08
C ALA A 5 -4.91 -5.15 -17.76
N THR A 6 -5.10 -4.93 -19.06
CA THR A 6 -4.42 -3.85 -19.79
C THR A 6 -4.90 -2.47 -19.33
N LEU A 7 -6.22 -2.29 -19.15
CA LEU A 7 -6.80 -1.04 -18.66
C LEU A 7 -6.34 -0.72 -17.23
N VAL A 8 -6.33 -1.72 -16.34
CA VAL A 8 -5.81 -1.56 -14.98
C VAL A 8 -4.31 -1.23 -14.99
N ALA A 9 -3.53 -1.84 -15.89
CA ALA A 9 -2.11 -1.53 -16.03
C ALA A 9 -1.86 -0.09 -16.50
N ILE A 10 -2.67 0.42 -17.45
CA ILE A 10 -2.63 1.83 -17.88
C ILE A 10 -2.98 2.74 -16.70
N TRP A 11 -3.98 2.39 -15.91
CA TRP A 11 -4.32 3.15 -14.70
C TRP A 11 -3.16 3.16 -13.69
N ALA A 12 -2.56 2.00 -13.43
CA ALA A 12 -1.40 1.87 -12.54
C ALA A 12 -0.19 2.68 -13.02
N PHE A 13 0.03 2.78 -14.33
CA PHE A 13 1.05 3.66 -14.91
C PHE A 13 0.80 5.12 -14.55
N LEU A 14 -0.43 5.61 -14.66
CA LEU A 14 -0.80 6.98 -14.30
C LEU A 14 -0.64 7.22 -12.80
N CYS A 15 -1.08 6.28 -11.96
CA CYS A 15 -0.87 6.35 -10.51
C CYS A 15 0.63 6.36 -10.15
N GLY A 16 1.46 5.61 -10.87
CA GLY A 16 2.91 5.58 -10.68
C GLY A 16 3.60 6.90 -11.02
N ILE A 17 3.04 7.69 -11.94
CA ILE A 17 3.49 9.07 -12.21
C ILE A 17 3.04 9.99 -11.06
N ASP A 18 1.76 9.93 -10.70
CA ASP A 18 1.19 10.84 -9.70
C ASP A 18 1.83 10.69 -8.31
N LYS A 19 2.08 9.46 -7.89
CA LYS A 19 2.54 9.12 -6.52
C LYS A 19 3.79 9.88 -6.08
N TYR A 20 4.66 10.26 -7.03
CA TYR A 20 5.94 10.89 -6.71
C TYR A 20 6.15 12.26 -7.36
N ASP A 21 5.44 12.59 -8.44
CA ASP A 21 5.74 13.78 -9.24
C ASP A 21 4.63 14.84 -9.21
N VAL A 22 3.37 14.46 -9.48
CA VAL A 22 2.27 15.42 -9.66
C VAL A 22 1.51 15.70 -8.36
N ALA A 23 1.52 14.74 -7.41
CA ALA A 23 0.91 14.86 -6.09
C ALA A 23 -0.59 15.23 -6.09
N LEU A 24 -1.34 14.89 -7.15
CA LEU A 24 -2.80 14.96 -7.20
C LEU A 24 -3.48 13.94 -6.28
N ASN A 25 -2.71 13.00 -5.72
CA ASN A 25 -3.17 11.95 -4.82
C ASN A 25 -4.17 10.98 -5.47
N ILE A 26 -4.13 10.81 -6.79
CA ILE A 26 -4.98 9.83 -7.51
C ILE A 26 -4.59 8.38 -7.19
N HIS A 27 -3.35 8.18 -6.73
CA HIS A 27 -2.81 6.88 -6.31
C HIS A 27 -3.40 6.39 -4.97
N ARG A 28 -4.20 7.21 -4.28
CA ARG A 28 -4.84 6.84 -3.02
C ARG A 28 -5.86 5.72 -3.22
N PRO A 29 -5.91 4.72 -2.33
CA PRO A 29 -6.89 3.64 -2.34
C PRO A 29 -8.33 4.10 -2.59
N LEU A 30 -8.75 5.24 -2.02
CA LEU A 30 -10.10 5.80 -2.18
C LEU A 30 -10.46 6.13 -3.63
N ILE A 31 -9.50 6.57 -4.45
CA ILE A 31 -9.72 6.93 -5.86
C ILE A 31 -9.41 5.74 -6.76
N THR A 32 -8.33 5.02 -6.46
CA THR A 32 -7.88 3.88 -7.25
C THR A 32 -8.85 2.70 -7.16
N GLY A 33 -9.43 2.43 -6.00
CA GLY A 33 -10.34 1.30 -5.79
C GLY A 33 -11.60 1.33 -6.67
N PRO A 34 -12.39 2.42 -6.66
CA PRO A 34 -13.58 2.54 -7.51
C PRO A 34 -13.26 2.43 -9.00
N ILE A 35 -12.11 2.96 -9.45
CA ILE A 35 -11.72 2.96 -10.86
C ILE A 35 -11.31 1.55 -11.30
N VAL A 36 -10.56 0.82 -10.48
CA VAL A 36 -10.23 -0.59 -10.73
C VAL A 36 -11.49 -1.45 -10.71
N GLY A 37 -12.39 -1.24 -9.75
CA GLY A 37 -13.68 -1.94 -9.68
C GLY A 37 -14.55 -1.69 -10.92
N LEU A 38 -14.62 -0.44 -11.38
CA LEU A 38 -15.33 -0.08 -12.61
C LEU A 38 -14.75 -0.77 -13.85
N ILE A 39 -13.42 -0.86 -13.95
CA ILE A 39 -12.74 -1.55 -15.07
C ILE A 39 -13.05 -3.05 -15.04
N MET A 40 -13.17 -3.64 -13.85
CA MET A 40 -13.42 -5.08 -13.67
C MET A 40 -14.90 -5.47 -13.67
N GLY A 41 -15.81 -4.50 -13.61
CA GLY A 41 -17.24 -4.70 -13.80
C GLY A 41 -18.11 -4.48 -12.56
N ASP A 42 -17.52 -4.18 -11.39
CA ASP A 42 -18.25 -3.87 -10.16
C ASP A 42 -17.64 -2.65 -9.43
N MET A 43 -18.27 -1.51 -9.62
CA MET A 43 -17.86 -0.25 -9.00
C MET A 43 -18.20 -0.18 -7.51
N GLU A 44 -19.27 -0.84 -7.06
CA GLU A 44 -19.73 -0.78 -5.66
C GLU A 44 -18.75 -1.55 -4.77
N VAL A 45 -18.37 -2.76 -5.19
CA VAL A 45 -17.33 -3.55 -4.53
C VAL A 45 -16.01 -2.79 -4.50
N GLY A 46 -15.61 -2.16 -5.62
CA GLY A 46 -14.39 -1.36 -5.68
C GLY A 46 -14.39 -0.13 -4.76
N LEU A 47 -15.53 0.53 -4.59
CA LEU A 47 -15.68 1.68 -3.70
C LEU A 47 -15.61 1.27 -2.23
N ILE A 48 -16.34 0.21 -1.85
CA ILE A 48 -16.34 -0.29 -0.47
C ILE A 48 -14.94 -0.79 -0.11
N ALA A 49 -14.32 -1.61 -0.97
CA ALA A 49 -12.98 -2.12 -0.74
C ALA A 49 -11.93 -1.01 -0.71
N GLY A 50 -12.00 -0.05 -1.64
CA GLY A 50 -11.11 1.11 -1.66
C GLY A 50 -11.20 1.97 -0.40
N ALA A 51 -12.42 2.20 0.11
CA ALA A 51 -12.63 2.94 1.35
C ALA A 51 -12.08 2.21 2.59
N THR A 52 -12.31 0.90 2.69
CA THR A 52 -11.76 0.07 3.78
C THR A 52 -10.22 0.07 3.75
N LEU A 53 -9.63 -0.09 2.57
CA LEU A 53 -8.18 -0.10 2.38
C LEU A 53 -7.55 1.28 2.64
N GLU A 54 -8.23 2.36 2.27
CA GLU A 54 -7.79 3.72 2.63
C GLU A 54 -7.69 3.83 4.14
N LEU A 55 -8.76 3.49 4.87
CA LEU A 55 -8.80 3.56 6.33
C LEU A 55 -7.71 2.71 6.99
N ALA A 56 -7.46 1.51 6.48
CA ALA A 56 -6.41 0.62 6.98
C ALA A 56 -4.99 1.18 6.76
N TRP A 57 -4.80 1.97 5.69
CA TRP A 57 -3.49 2.46 5.27
C TRP A 57 -3.26 3.96 5.50
N LEU A 58 -4.20 4.67 6.14
CA LEU A 58 -4.11 6.10 6.44
C LEU A 58 -2.84 6.50 7.21
N GLY A 59 -2.26 5.59 8.01
CA GLY A 59 -1.02 5.85 8.75
C GLY A 59 0.26 5.38 8.08
N LEU A 60 0.19 4.79 6.89
CA LEU A 60 1.37 4.38 6.11
C LEU A 60 1.89 5.56 5.29
N VAL A 61 2.56 6.49 5.96
CA VAL A 61 3.19 7.67 5.34
C VAL A 61 4.71 7.49 5.31
N PRO A 62 5.38 7.71 4.16
CA PRO A 62 6.84 7.65 4.10
C PRO A 62 7.47 8.72 4.98
N ASN A 63 8.31 8.28 5.92
CA ASN A 63 9.00 9.08 6.93
C ASN A 63 10.50 8.73 6.86
N ALA A 64 11.38 9.74 6.84
CA ALA A 64 12.84 9.59 6.98
C ALA A 64 13.50 8.52 6.08
N GLY A 65 13.01 8.35 4.85
CA GLY A 65 13.55 7.37 3.89
C GLY A 65 13.08 5.92 4.10
N ALA A 66 12.34 5.64 5.18
CA ALA A 66 11.59 4.40 5.32
C ALA A 66 10.32 4.50 4.47
N GLN A 67 10.27 3.72 3.39
CA GLN A 67 9.07 3.63 2.57
C GLN A 67 8.17 2.50 3.07
N PRO A 68 6.92 2.81 3.48
CA PRO A 68 5.94 1.79 3.85
C PRO A 68 5.51 0.97 2.61
N PRO A 69 4.79 -0.15 2.79
CA PRO A 69 4.29 -0.96 1.68
C PRO A 69 3.54 -0.15 0.63
N ASP A 70 3.57 -0.61 -0.63
CA ASP A 70 2.93 0.10 -1.73
C ASP A 70 1.40 -0.06 -1.67
N VAL A 71 0.75 0.91 -1.04
CA VAL A 71 -0.71 0.97 -0.88
C VAL A 71 -1.45 0.97 -2.22
N THR A 72 -0.90 1.59 -3.26
CA THR A 72 -1.59 1.68 -4.55
C THR A 72 -1.68 0.31 -5.22
N MET A 73 -0.56 -0.41 -5.29
CA MET A 73 -0.53 -1.76 -5.85
C MET A 73 -1.26 -2.78 -4.98
N GLY A 74 -1.19 -2.61 -3.66
CA GLY A 74 -2.00 -3.39 -2.73
C GLY A 74 -3.50 -3.21 -2.99
N THR A 75 -3.98 -1.98 -3.22
CA THR A 75 -5.40 -1.73 -3.53
C THR A 75 -5.80 -2.36 -4.84
N ILE A 76 -5.00 -2.19 -5.89
CA ILE A 76 -5.29 -2.76 -7.21
C ILE A 76 -5.45 -4.28 -7.09
N ALA A 77 -4.53 -4.95 -6.38
CA ALA A 77 -4.58 -6.39 -6.16
C ALA A 77 -5.79 -6.82 -5.32
N ALA A 78 -6.04 -6.14 -4.20
CA ALA A 78 -7.13 -6.46 -3.29
C ALA A 78 -8.50 -6.25 -3.97
N VAL A 79 -8.72 -5.11 -4.62
CA VAL A 79 -9.97 -4.85 -5.35
C VAL A 79 -10.16 -5.83 -6.48
N ALA A 80 -9.10 -6.17 -7.22
CA ALA A 80 -9.20 -7.18 -8.26
C ALA A 80 -9.62 -8.54 -7.70
N PHE A 81 -9.00 -8.99 -6.62
CA PHE A 81 -9.37 -10.22 -5.94
C PHE A 81 -10.81 -10.19 -5.42
N ALA A 82 -11.24 -9.10 -4.78
CA ALA A 82 -12.59 -8.93 -4.25
C ALA A 82 -13.67 -9.01 -5.35
N VAL A 83 -13.44 -8.35 -6.49
CA VAL A 83 -14.40 -8.37 -7.62
C VAL A 83 -14.49 -9.76 -8.25
N MET A 84 -13.38 -10.52 -8.29
CA MET A 84 -13.34 -11.84 -8.93
C MET A 84 -13.93 -12.95 -8.06
N THR A 85 -13.72 -12.87 -6.75
CA THR A 85 -14.13 -13.91 -5.79
C THR A 85 -15.41 -13.55 -5.04
N GLY A 86 -15.85 -12.29 -5.09
CA GLY A 86 -16.97 -11.79 -4.31
C GLY A 86 -16.72 -11.79 -2.80
N GLN A 87 -15.47 -11.96 -2.37
CA GLN A 87 -15.09 -12.01 -0.96
C GLN A 87 -15.10 -10.63 -0.31
N SER A 88 -15.13 -10.59 1.02
CA SER A 88 -15.18 -9.33 1.76
C SER A 88 -13.89 -8.51 1.57
N PRO A 89 -13.97 -7.16 1.68
CA PRO A 89 -12.82 -6.27 1.59
C PRO A 89 -11.65 -6.62 2.52
N GLU A 90 -11.95 -7.18 3.68
CA GLU A 90 -10.97 -7.54 4.71
C GLU A 90 -10.11 -8.73 4.28
N VAL A 91 -10.74 -9.75 3.69
CA VAL A 91 -10.03 -10.91 3.11
C VAL A 91 -9.18 -10.46 1.94
N ALA A 92 -9.74 -9.61 1.08
CA ALA A 92 -9.05 -9.07 -0.08
C ALA A 92 -7.81 -8.24 0.31
N MET A 93 -7.88 -7.47 1.39
CA MET A 93 -6.74 -6.74 1.95
C MET A 93 -5.61 -7.68 2.37
N GLY A 94 -5.93 -8.81 3.00
CA GLY A 94 -4.96 -9.83 3.38
C GLY A 94 -4.21 -10.40 2.16
N VAL A 95 -4.90 -10.62 1.05
CA VAL A 95 -4.29 -11.09 -0.22
C VAL A 95 -3.50 -9.99 -0.92
N GLY A 96 -3.95 -8.73 -0.82
CA GLY A 96 -3.27 -7.58 -1.41
C GLY A 96 -1.96 -7.19 -0.72
N MET A 97 -1.83 -7.46 0.58
CA MET A 97 -0.66 -7.04 1.38
C MET A 97 0.68 -7.65 0.90
N PRO A 98 0.79 -8.96 0.60
CA PRO A 98 2.00 -9.53 0.00
C PRO A 98 2.43 -8.83 -1.30
N ILE A 99 1.46 -8.45 -2.15
CA ILE A 99 1.72 -7.77 -3.42
C ILE A 99 2.18 -6.33 -3.17
N ALA A 100 1.58 -5.64 -2.18
CA ALA A 100 2.01 -4.32 -1.73
C ALA A 100 3.48 -4.31 -1.26
N VAL A 101 3.87 -5.33 -0.46
CA VAL A 101 5.24 -5.49 0.02
C VAL A 101 6.20 -5.83 -1.12
N LEU A 102 5.80 -6.75 -2.01
CA LEU A 102 6.61 -7.13 -3.17
C LEU A 102 6.91 -5.92 -4.05
N MET A 103 5.89 -5.14 -4.38
CA MET A 103 6.06 -3.91 -5.17
C MET A 103 7.00 -2.95 -4.46
N GLN A 104 6.81 -2.76 -3.15
CA GLN A 104 7.64 -1.86 -2.37
C GLN A 104 9.13 -2.23 -2.45
N MET A 105 9.46 -3.52 -2.38
CA MET A 105 10.84 -4.00 -2.54
C MET A 105 11.41 -3.69 -3.92
N ILE A 106 10.60 -3.85 -4.97
CA ILE A 106 11.01 -3.54 -6.36
C ILE A 106 11.29 -2.04 -6.51
N VAL A 107 10.42 -1.19 -5.96
CA VAL A 107 10.56 0.27 -6.04
C VAL A 107 11.80 0.76 -5.27
N ILE A 108 12.06 0.21 -4.08
CA ILE A 108 13.29 0.53 -3.32
C ILE A 108 14.53 0.10 -4.10
N GLY A 109 14.52 -1.09 -4.71
CA GLY A 109 15.59 -1.55 -5.58
C GLY A 109 15.80 -0.62 -6.78
N PHE A 110 14.71 -0.11 -7.37
CA PHE A 110 14.78 0.87 -8.46
C PHE A 110 15.40 2.21 -8.01
N PHE A 111 15.09 2.69 -6.81
CA PHE A 111 15.75 3.88 -6.26
C PHE A 111 17.23 3.66 -6.00
N ALA A 112 17.62 2.48 -5.52
CA ALA A 112 19.03 2.12 -5.38
C ALA A 112 19.75 2.13 -6.75
N MET A 113 19.12 1.64 -7.82
CA MET A 113 19.68 1.72 -9.18
C MET A 113 19.76 3.16 -9.69
N THR A 114 18.79 4.01 -9.34
CA THR A 114 18.77 5.43 -9.73
C THR A 114 19.89 6.22 -9.06
N ALA A 115 20.46 5.76 -7.94
CA ALA A 115 21.65 6.39 -7.37
C ALA A 115 22.83 6.42 -8.36
N PHE A 116 22.95 5.42 -9.26
CA PHE A 116 24.00 5.42 -10.29
C PHE A 116 23.77 6.45 -11.40
N THR A 117 22.54 6.91 -11.62
CA THR A 117 22.24 7.95 -12.62
C THR A 117 22.53 9.36 -12.09
N MET A 118 22.70 9.56 -10.78
CA MET A 118 23.06 10.86 -10.20
C MET A 118 24.42 11.37 -10.71
N GLY A 119 25.42 10.50 -10.87
CA GLY A 119 26.71 10.90 -11.46
C GLY A 119 26.62 11.32 -12.95
N LYS A 120 25.50 11.04 -13.64
CA LYS A 120 25.21 11.63 -14.96
C LYS A 120 24.52 12.98 -14.81
N ALA A 121 23.64 13.14 -13.82
CA ALA A 121 23.00 14.41 -13.51
C ALA A 121 24.03 15.49 -13.12
N ASP A 122 25.02 15.14 -12.30
CA ASP A 122 26.09 16.07 -11.88
C ASP A 122 26.89 16.59 -13.09
N ARG A 123 27.24 15.70 -14.03
CA ARG A 123 27.94 16.09 -15.27
C ARG A 123 27.11 16.98 -16.18
N CYS A 124 25.79 16.74 -16.25
CA CYS A 124 24.89 17.64 -16.98
C CYS A 124 24.74 19.00 -16.29
N ALA A 125 24.78 19.04 -14.96
CA ALA A 125 24.74 20.27 -14.18
C ALA A 125 26.01 21.12 -14.36
N GLU A 126 27.19 20.50 -14.36
CA GLU A 126 28.48 21.17 -14.65
C GLU A 126 28.49 21.82 -16.05
N GLN A 127 27.80 21.22 -17.01
CA GLN A 127 27.71 21.71 -18.40
C GLN A 127 26.55 22.71 -18.61
N ALA A 128 25.78 23.02 -17.57
CA ALA A 128 24.56 23.83 -17.63
C ALA A 128 23.53 23.34 -18.67
N ASP A 129 23.54 22.05 -19.01
CA ASP A 129 22.58 21.45 -19.94
C ASP A 129 21.27 21.09 -19.23
N THR A 130 20.39 22.08 -19.11
CA THR A 130 19.05 21.93 -18.56
C THR A 130 18.22 20.87 -19.28
N ALA A 131 18.38 20.74 -20.61
CA ALA A 131 17.63 19.78 -21.42
C ALA A 131 18.11 18.34 -21.17
N GLY A 132 19.40 18.15 -20.89
CA GLY A 132 19.97 16.86 -20.49
C GLY A 132 19.42 16.38 -19.16
N ILE A 133 19.31 17.26 -18.17
CA ILE A 133 18.72 16.96 -16.85
C ILE A 133 17.24 16.59 -16.99
N SER A 134 16.45 17.38 -17.74
CA SER A 134 15.04 17.07 -17.95
C SER A 134 14.82 15.73 -18.64
N ARG A 135 15.63 15.38 -19.65
CA ARG A 135 15.55 14.07 -20.32
C ARG A 135 15.88 12.92 -19.38
N LEU A 136 16.86 13.09 -18.49
CA LEU A 136 17.25 12.08 -17.50
C LEU A 136 16.15 11.87 -16.44
N LEU A 137 15.52 12.96 -15.99
CA LEU A 137 14.38 12.91 -15.08
C LEU A 137 13.18 12.19 -15.73
N VAL A 138 12.77 12.63 -16.92
CA VAL A 138 11.64 12.03 -17.66
C VAL A 138 11.90 10.56 -17.97
N GLY A 139 13.14 10.19 -18.35
CA GLY A 139 13.50 8.80 -18.59
C GLY A 139 13.39 7.92 -17.35
N THR A 140 13.85 8.42 -16.20
CA THR A 140 13.74 7.70 -14.91
C THR A 140 12.29 7.57 -14.46
N LEU A 141 11.49 8.62 -14.64
CA LEU A 141 10.06 8.64 -14.34
C LEU A 141 9.30 7.61 -15.20
N ILE A 142 9.49 7.63 -16.52
CA ILE A 142 8.83 6.68 -17.43
C ILE A 142 9.22 5.25 -17.09
N THR A 143 10.50 5.00 -16.80
CA THR A 143 10.98 3.65 -16.44
C THR A 143 10.31 3.16 -15.16
N ARG A 144 10.19 4.01 -14.13
CA ARG A 144 9.49 3.66 -12.89
C ARG A 144 8.01 3.36 -13.15
N SER A 145 7.32 4.24 -13.89
CA SER A 145 5.89 4.04 -14.16
C SER A 145 5.64 2.81 -15.03
N MET A 146 6.56 2.46 -15.93
CA MET A 146 6.52 1.19 -16.67
C MET A 146 6.64 -0.03 -15.75
N LEU A 147 7.40 0.04 -14.64
CA LEU A 147 7.41 -1.04 -13.65
C LEU A 147 6.03 -1.21 -13.00
N TYR A 148 5.35 -0.11 -12.64
CA TYR A 148 3.97 -0.17 -12.13
C TYR A 148 3.02 -0.80 -13.15
N PHE A 149 3.14 -0.42 -14.42
CA PHE A 149 2.36 -1.02 -15.52
C PHE A 149 2.55 -2.54 -15.59
N ILE A 150 3.81 -3.00 -15.64
CA ILE A 150 4.13 -4.42 -15.82
C ILE A 150 3.63 -5.23 -14.62
N ILE A 151 3.90 -4.76 -13.39
CA ILE A 151 3.50 -5.50 -12.19
C ILE A 151 1.97 -5.52 -12.07
N ALA A 152 1.28 -4.41 -12.31
CA ALA A 152 -0.19 -4.38 -12.29
C ALA A 152 -0.82 -5.31 -13.33
N PHE A 153 -0.26 -5.30 -14.55
CA PHE A 153 -0.70 -6.21 -15.60
C PHE A 153 -0.56 -7.68 -15.18
N VAL A 154 0.61 -8.06 -14.67
CA VAL A 154 0.89 -9.42 -14.19
C VAL A 154 -0.04 -9.78 -13.03
N THR A 155 -0.22 -8.88 -12.06
CA THR A 155 -1.08 -9.11 -10.90
C THR A 155 -2.53 -9.37 -11.29
N VAL A 156 -3.10 -8.60 -12.22
CA VAL A 156 -4.51 -8.79 -12.63
C VAL A 156 -4.66 -9.98 -13.58
N TYR A 157 -3.72 -10.14 -14.52
CA TYR A 157 -3.79 -11.22 -15.52
C TYR A 157 -3.60 -12.61 -14.89
N PHE A 158 -2.62 -12.78 -14.01
CA PHE A 158 -2.42 -14.03 -13.27
C PHE A 158 -3.29 -14.10 -12.01
N GLY A 159 -3.83 -12.96 -11.57
CA GLY A 159 -4.73 -12.84 -10.44
C GLY A 159 -5.99 -13.68 -10.60
N GLU A 160 -6.53 -13.83 -11.82
CA GLU A 160 -7.67 -14.72 -12.07
C GLU A 160 -7.40 -16.16 -11.66
N HIS A 161 -6.28 -16.69 -12.14
CA HIS A 161 -5.91 -18.08 -11.93
C HIS A 161 -5.49 -18.33 -10.49
N ALA A 162 -4.78 -17.37 -9.90
CA ALA A 162 -4.39 -17.42 -8.50
C ALA A 162 -5.62 -17.29 -7.57
N ALA A 163 -6.57 -16.42 -7.88
CA ALA A 163 -7.75 -16.18 -7.07
C ALA A 163 -8.68 -17.39 -7.06
N ALA A 164 -8.93 -18.00 -8.21
CA ALA A 164 -9.72 -19.23 -8.31
C ALA A 164 -9.07 -20.39 -7.54
N TRP A 165 -7.75 -20.54 -7.65
CA TRP A 165 -7.02 -21.57 -6.91
C TRP A 165 -7.05 -21.35 -5.39
N ILE A 166 -6.93 -20.08 -4.95
CA ILE A 166 -6.99 -19.70 -3.54
C ILE A 166 -8.38 -19.97 -2.98
N ASP A 167 -9.45 -19.60 -3.68
CA ASP A 167 -10.83 -19.80 -3.23
C ASP A 167 -11.19 -21.29 -3.12
N GLU A 168 -10.76 -22.12 -4.08
CA GLU A 168 -11.07 -23.55 -4.09
C GLU A 168 -10.29 -24.37 -3.06
N ASN A 169 -9.05 -23.99 -2.73
CA ASN A 169 -8.15 -24.80 -1.91
C ASN A 169 -7.93 -24.26 -0.49
N THR A 170 -8.42 -23.05 -0.19
CA THR A 170 -8.20 -22.43 1.12
C THR A 170 -9.41 -22.65 2.04
N PRO A 171 -9.24 -23.25 3.23
CA PRO A 171 -10.33 -23.34 4.19
C PRO A 171 -10.77 -21.92 4.62
N THR A 172 -12.08 -21.69 4.71
CA THR A 172 -12.69 -20.40 5.09
C THR A 172 -12.12 -19.81 6.37
N VAL A 173 -11.71 -20.65 7.33
CA VAL A 173 -11.04 -20.23 8.58
C VAL A 173 -9.73 -19.48 8.33
N LEU A 174 -8.97 -19.82 7.28
CA LEU A 174 -7.72 -19.13 6.95
C LEU A 174 -7.97 -17.79 6.24
N LEU A 175 -9.00 -17.72 5.39
CA LEU A 175 -9.43 -16.48 4.73
C LEU A 175 -10.03 -15.51 5.75
N GLU A 176 -10.89 -15.99 6.65
CA GLU A 176 -11.39 -15.23 7.80
C GLU A 176 -10.25 -14.82 8.73
N GLY A 177 -9.26 -15.70 8.97
CA GLY A 177 -8.07 -15.36 9.75
C GLY A 177 -7.20 -14.27 9.11
N LEU A 178 -7.11 -14.24 7.78
CA LEU A 178 -6.45 -13.15 7.04
C LEU A 178 -7.26 -11.85 7.13
N GLY A 179 -8.59 -11.95 7.08
CA GLY A 179 -9.52 -10.85 7.31
C GLY A 179 -9.39 -10.26 8.71
N ILE A 180 -9.31 -11.10 9.75
CA ILE A 180 -9.10 -10.72 11.16
C ILE A 180 -7.65 -10.28 11.44
N GLY A 181 -6.69 -10.68 10.59
CA GLY A 181 -5.31 -10.18 10.63
C GLY A 181 -5.17 -8.78 10.04
N GLY A 182 -5.96 -8.46 9.01
CA GLY A 182 -6.07 -7.11 8.44
C GLY A 182 -6.99 -6.20 9.27
N GLU A 183 -8.04 -6.77 9.84
CA GLU A 183 -8.90 -6.19 10.86
C GLU A 183 -8.38 -6.63 12.22
N ASP A 184 -7.22 -6.11 12.63
CA ASP A 184 -6.62 -6.34 13.96
C ASP A 184 -7.77 -6.47 14.97
N GLY A 185 -7.98 -7.69 15.51
CA GLY A 185 -9.19 -8.21 16.16
C GLY A 185 -9.59 -7.51 17.47
N THR A 186 -9.49 -6.20 17.47
CA THR A 186 -9.66 -5.27 18.55
C THR A 186 -10.42 -4.04 18.06
N GLY A 187 -11.45 -4.20 17.22
CA GLY A 187 -12.51 -3.21 17.05
C GLY A 187 -12.06 -1.76 16.95
N ASN A 188 -11.81 -1.28 15.72
CA ASN A 188 -11.56 0.14 15.46
C ASN A 188 -10.35 0.74 16.21
N ARG A 189 -9.44 -0.12 16.73
CA ARG A 189 -8.22 0.30 17.41
C ARG A 189 -7.05 0.31 16.44
N PHE A 190 -6.72 1.52 15.99
CA PHE A 190 -5.54 1.76 15.20
C PHE A 190 -4.55 2.54 16.04
N CYS A 191 -3.32 2.04 16.11
CA CYS A 191 -2.17 2.74 16.67
C CYS A 191 -1.24 3.13 15.52
N TYR A 192 -1.04 4.42 15.29
CA TYR A 192 -0.03 4.91 14.35
C TYR A 192 0.95 5.83 15.08
N VAL A 193 2.23 5.72 14.72
CA VAL A 193 3.29 6.58 15.24
C VAL A 193 3.54 7.69 14.24
N VAL A 194 3.22 8.93 14.61
CA VAL A 194 3.53 10.14 13.87
C VAL A 194 4.63 10.86 14.63
N GLU A 195 5.88 10.69 14.17
CA GLU A 195 7.09 11.31 14.76
C GLU A 195 7.27 11.01 16.27
N ASP A 196 6.86 11.94 17.13
CA ASP A 196 6.92 11.86 18.59
C ASP A 196 5.57 11.50 19.24
N HIS A 197 4.52 11.31 18.44
CA HIS A 197 3.18 11.01 18.91
C HIS A 197 2.71 9.62 18.49
N VAL A 198 2.29 8.82 19.48
CA VAL A 198 1.49 7.62 19.27
C VAL A 198 0.03 8.04 19.30
N VAL A 199 -0.65 7.91 18.17
CA VAL A 199 -2.09 8.15 18.05
C VAL A 199 -2.79 6.81 18.16
N GLU A 200 -3.43 6.58 19.30
CA GLU A 200 -4.21 5.38 19.60
C GLU A 200 -5.70 5.74 19.50
N ARG A 201 -6.40 5.18 18.52
CA ARG A 201 -7.86 5.25 18.53
C ARG A 201 -8.36 4.13 19.42
N SER A 202 -9.10 4.43 20.48
CA SER A 202 -9.85 3.44 21.25
C SER A 202 -11.33 3.68 21.00
N GLY A 203 -12.21 2.68 21.16
CA GLY A 203 -13.67 2.84 20.92
C GLY A 203 -14.36 3.97 21.70
N ARG A 204 -13.64 4.74 22.52
CA ARG A 204 -14.09 5.92 23.27
C ARG A 204 -13.47 7.26 22.81
N GLY A 205 -12.61 7.29 21.79
CA GLY A 205 -11.99 8.52 21.28
C GLY A 205 -10.58 8.32 20.68
N VAL A 206 -10.00 9.41 20.18
CA VAL A 206 -8.61 9.46 19.71
C VAL A 206 -7.73 9.91 20.87
N LEU A 207 -6.78 9.08 21.28
CA LEU A 207 -5.80 9.35 22.32
C LEU A 207 -4.46 9.69 21.65
N TYR A 208 -3.94 10.87 21.94
CA TYR A 208 -2.59 11.28 21.56
C TYR A 208 -1.67 11.07 22.76
N ARG A 209 -0.66 10.19 22.63
CA ARG A 209 0.41 10.03 23.62
C ARG A 209 1.75 10.35 23.00
N PHE A 210 2.71 10.79 23.82
CA PHE A 210 4.09 10.93 23.38
C PHE A 210 4.78 9.55 23.33
N ARG A 211 5.69 9.38 22.37
CA ARG A 211 6.37 8.10 22.07
C ARG A 211 7.17 7.58 23.26
N ASP A 212 7.88 8.45 23.97
CA ASP A 212 8.73 8.06 25.10
C ASP A 212 7.91 7.54 26.30
N ASP A 213 6.75 8.17 26.55
CA ASP A 213 5.81 7.70 27.58
C ASP A 213 5.26 6.30 27.22
N TYR A 214 4.91 6.08 25.94
CA TYR A 214 4.38 4.79 25.48
C TYR A 214 5.42 3.66 25.54
N LEU A 215 6.66 3.94 25.14
CA LEU A 215 7.76 2.96 25.18
C LEU A 215 8.14 2.57 26.62
N SER A 216 8.09 3.52 27.55
CA SER A 216 8.34 3.26 28.97
C SER A 216 7.26 2.38 29.60
N GLU A 217 6.00 2.52 29.16
CA GLU A 217 4.87 1.73 29.65
C GLU A 217 4.87 0.32 29.02
N ALA A 218 5.16 0.21 27.71
CA ALA A 218 5.35 -1.06 27.00
C ALA A 218 6.49 -1.91 27.57
N ALA A 219 7.62 -1.29 27.94
CA ALA A 219 8.72 -1.97 28.61
C ALA A 219 8.33 -2.54 29.99
N ASN A 220 7.35 -1.93 30.67
CA ASN A 220 6.83 -2.41 31.94
C ASN A 220 5.76 -3.51 31.80
N TYR A 221 5.13 -3.64 30.62
CA TYR A 221 4.15 -4.70 30.34
C TYR A 221 4.76 -6.10 30.39
N GLY A 222 6.01 -6.25 29.92
CA GLY A 222 6.79 -7.49 30.02
C GLY A 222 7.10 -7.93 31.46
N ARG A 223 6.84 -7.09 32.47
CA ARG A 223 7.05 -7.38 33.90
C ARG A 223 5.74 -7.61 34.69
N GLY A 224 4.65 -7.97 34.01
CA GLY A 224 3.45 -8.51 34.66
C GLY A 224 2.56 -7.50 35.39
N ASN A 225 2.68 -6.20 35.09
CA ASN A 225 1.78 -5.18 35.64
C ASN A 225 0.76 -4.75 34.58
N SER A 226 -0.48 -5.21 34.72
CA SER A 226 -1.60 -5.00 33.78
C SER A 226 -2.21 -3.59 33.90
N GLY A 227 -1.42 -2.57 33.57
CA GLY A 227 -1.85 -1.18 33.52
C GLY A 227 -1.90 -0.64 32.09
N ARG A 228 -3.11 -0.47 31.54
CA ARG A 228 -3.48 0.45 30.44
C ARG A 228 -2.70 0.43 29.11
N ILE A 229 -2.16 -0.71 28.70
CA ILE A 229 -1.80 -0.90 27.28
C ILE A 229 -2.95 -1.64 26.60
N HIS A 230 -3.69 -0.94 25.75
CA HIS A 230 -4.90 -1.47 25.11
C HIS A 230 -4.68 -2.05 23.70
N CYS A 231 -3.45 -1.98 23.17
CA CYS A 231 -3.01 -2.60 21.91
C CYS A 231 -1.64 -3.27 22.10
N PRO A 232 -1.56 -4.62 22.13
CA PRO A 232 -0.27 -5.33 22.14
C PRO A 232 0.39 -5.34 20.74
N SER A 233 -0.35 -5.05 19.68
CA SER A 233 0.10 -5.01 18.29
C SER A 233 0.72 -3.66 17.93
N VAL A 234 1.78 -3.24 18.62
CA VAL A 234 2.62 -2.15 18.12
C VAL A 234 3.43 -2.71 16.96
N LEU A 235 2.95 -2.48 15.72
CA LEU A 235 3.79 -2.63 14.53
C LEU A 235 4.83 -1.50 14.56
N LEU A 236 5.91 -1.73 15.31
CA LEU A 236 7.13 -0.92 15.26
C LEU A 236 7.72 -1.07 13.86
N LEU A 237 7.36 -0.14 12.97
CA LEU A 237 8.14 0.24 11.80
C LEU A 237 9.12 1.34 12.19
#